data_AF-A0A935FFH3-F1
#
_entry.id   AF-A0A935FFH3-F1
#
_cell.length_a   1.000
_cell.length_b   1.000
_cell.length_c   1.000
_cell.angle_alpha   90.00
_cell.angle_beta   90.00
_cell.angle_gamma   90.00
#
_symmetry.space_group_name_H-M   'P 1'
#
loop_
_entity.id
_entity.type
_entity.pdbx_description
1 polymer ?
#
loop_
_entity_poly.entity_id
_entity_poly.type
_entity_poly.pdbx_seq_one_letter_code
_entity_poly.pdbx_strand_id
1 'polypeptide(L)'
;MAVQLVPEPNSSGSLVLQYRAHLKAYDANLTVGPYTLEGYIGVRILLTAIEKNGPDITTESLVETLESMDKIDVGLGVPLGLSQEDHQACHAVWLRKLDTVCKFVDFTQITR
;
A
#
# COMPACT_ATOMS: atom_id res chain seq x y z
N MET A 1 8.98 -20.39 -3.12
CA MET A 1 8.94 -19.03 -2.54
C MET A 1 8.40 -18.10 -3.61
N ALA A 2 7.51 -17.19 -3.26
CA ALA A 2 6.92 -16.21 -4.18
C ALA A 2 7.04 -14.80 -3.55
N VAL A 3 7.09 -13.78 -4.41
CA VAL A 3 7.11 -12.37 -4.00
C VAL A 3 5.70 -11.79 -4.07
N GLN A 4 5.39 -10.87 -3.17
CA GLN A 4 4.17 -10.06 -3.17
C GLN A 4 4.54 -8.59 -3.00
N LEU A 5 3.78 -7.71 -3.65
CA LEU A 5 3.98 -6.25 -3.63
C LEU A 5 3.38 -5.56 -2.40
N VAL A 6 2.63 -6.32 -1.59
CA VAL A 6 1.94 -5.84 -0.40
C VAL A 6 2.06 -6.86 0.73
N PRO A 7 1.86 -6.46 2.00
CA PRO A 7 1.78 -7.38 3.13
C PRO A 7 0.66 -8.42 2.98
N GLU A 8 0.67 -9.45 3.82
CA GLU A 8 -0.43 -10.41 3.89
C GLU A 8 -1.78 -9.70 4.18
N PRO A 9 -2.79 -9.85 3.30
CA PRO A 9 -4.08 -9.19 3.44
C PRO A 9 -4.85 -9.54 4.72
N ASN A 10 -4.52 -10.66 5.38
CA ASN A 10 -5.10 -11.06 6.66
C ASN A 10 -4.22 -10.76 7.88
N SER A 11 -3.08 -10.08 7.72
CA SER A 11 -2.18 -9.72 8.81
C SER A 11 -2.76 -8.68 9.79
N SER A 12 -2.07 -8.44 10.90
CA SER A 12 -2.44 -7.46 11.92
C SER A 12 -1.86 -6.06 11.70
N GLY A 13 -1.26 -5.78 10.54
CA GLY A 13 -0.69 -4.45 10.24
C GLY A 13 -1.75 -3.35 10.20
N SER A 14 -1.45 -2.16 10.71
CA SER A 14 -2.41 -1.06 10.90
C SER A 14 -3.18 -0.70 9.62
N LEU A 15 -2.49 -0.53 8.50
CA LEU A 15 -3.12 -0.27 7.20
C LEU A 15 -4.03 -1.44 6.77
N VAL A 16 -3.61 -2.68 6.97
CA VAL A 16 -4.40 -3.87 6.62
C VAL A 16 -5.68 -3.94 7.45
N LEU A 17 -5.62 -3.58 8.74
CA LEU A 17 -6.81 -3.46 9.58
C LEU A 17 -7.80 -2.41 9.04
N GLN A 18 -7.30 -1.23 8.65
CA GLN A 18 -8.13 -0.16 8.06
C GLN A 18 -8.73 -0.58 6.73
N TYR A 19 -7.94 -1.21 5.86
CA TYR A 19 -8.41 -1.75 4.59
C TYR A 19 -9.56 -2.74 4.77
N ARG A 20 -9.43 -3.73 5.66
CA ARG A 20 -10.51 -4.70 5.91
C ARG A 20 -11.75 -4.05 6.50
N ALA A 21 -11.57 -3.06 7.39
CA ALA A 21 -12.68 -2.31 7.96
C ALA A 21 -13.44 -1.51 6.89
N HIS A 22 -12.73 -0.79 6.01
CA HIS A 22 -13.33 -0.03 4.92
C HIS A 22 -13.99 -0.95 3.88
N LEU A 23 -13.35 -2.06 3.53
CA LEU A 23 -13.91 -3.03 2.59
C LEU A 23 -15.23 -3.61 3.11
N LYS A 24 -15.26 -4.01 4.39
CA LYS A 24 -16.48 -4.52 5.04
C LYS A 24 -17.59 -3.47 5.14
N ALA A 25 -17.23 -2.21 5.37
CA ALA A 25 -18.19 -1.11 5.43
C ALA A 25 -18.78 -0.78 4.05
N TYR A 26 -18.01 -0.98 2.98
CA TYR A 26 -18.46 -0.79 1.61
C TYR A 26 -19.34 -1.97 1.12
N ASP A 27 -18.84 -3.20 1.22
CA ASP A 27 -19.59 -4.43 0.93
C ASP A 27 -18.93 -5.64 1.62
N ALA A 28 -19.65 -6.27 2.54
CA ALA A 28 -19.17 -7.40 3.31
C ALA A 28 -18.95 -8.69 2.48
N ASN A 29 -19.45 -8.75 1.24
CA ASN A 29 -19.26 -9.88 0.35
C ASN A 29 -17.97 -9.81 -0.48
N LEU A 30 -17.26 -8.67 -0.44
CA LEU A 30 -16.02 -8.52 -1.19
C LEU A 30 -14.86 -9.30 -0.57
N THR A 31 -14.07 -9.92 -1.43
CA THR A 31 -12.93 -10.73 -1.02
C THR A 31 -11.72 -9.87 -0.68
N VAL A 32 -11.16 -10.13 0.50
CA VAL A 32 -9.84 -9.63 0.92
C VAL A 32 -8.75 -10.30 0.09
N GLY A 33 -7.86 -9.51 -0.51
CA GLY A 33 -6.82 -10.05 -1.38
C GLY A 33 -5.66 -9.08 -1.64
N PRO A 34 -4.54 -9.59 -2.19
CA PRO A 34 -3.34 -8.79 -2.42
C PRO A 34 -3.58 -7.66 -3.42
N TYR A 35 -4.28 -7.93 -4.53
CA TYR A 35 -4.55 -6.91 -5.56
C TYR A 35 -5.49 -5.80 -5.06
N THR A 36 -6.49 -6.15 -4.25
CA THR A 36 -7.41 -5.15 -3.69
C THR A 36 -6.75 -4.35 -2.57
N LEU A 37 -5.82 -4.95 -1.81
CA LEU A 37 -4.97 -4.22 -0.87
C LEU A 37 -3.98 -3.29 -1.58
N GLU A 38 -3.38 -3.71 -2.70
CA GLU A 38 -2.49 -2.87 -3.52
C GLU A 38 -3.21 -1.64 -4.04
N GLY A 39 -4.40 -1.82 -4.63
CA GLY A 39 -5.23 -0.69 -5.05
C GLY A 39 -5.59 0.24 -3.90
N TYR A 40 -5.92 -0.31 -2.73
CA TYR A 40 -6.19 0.49 -1.53
C TYR A 40 -4.98 1.34 -1.11
N ILE A 41 -3.77 0.78 -1.12
CA ILE A 41 -2.54 1.51 -0.81
C ILE A 41 -2.34 2.68 -1.79
N GLY A 42 -2.45 2.42 -3.09
CA GLY A 42 -2.30 3.46 -4.11
C GLY A 42 -3.30 4.61 -3.93
N VAL A 43 -4.56 4.29 -3.63
CA VAL A 43 -5.59 5.30 -3.35
C VAL A 43 -5.28 6.08 -2.06
N ARG A 44 -4.76 5.44 -1.01
CA ARG A 44 -4.37 6.15 0.23
C ARG A 44 -3.23 7.14 0.00
N ILE A 45 -2.27 6.80 -0.85
CA ILE A 45 -1.20 7.73 -1.27
C ILE A 45 -1.80 8.90 -2.06
N LEU A 46 -2.66 8.61 -3.04
CA LEU A 46 -3.32 9.64 -3.84
C LEU A 46 -4.16 10.61 -2.99
N LEU A 47 -4.95 10.09 -2.04
CA LEU A 47 -5.73 10.91 -1.12
C LEU A 47 -4.86 11.83 -0.29
N THR A 48 -3.70 11.34 0.18
CA THR A 48 -2.72 12.16 0.91
C THR A 48 -2.21 13.33 0.05
N ALA A 49 -1.98 13.10 -1.24
CA ALA A 49 -1.57 14.16 -2.17
C ALA A 49 -2.70 15.17 -2.45
N ILE A 50 -3.92 14.69 -2.64
CA ILE A 50 -5.11 15.55 -2.84
C ILE A 50 -5.34 16.44 -1.60
N GLU A 51 -5.28 15.87 -0.39
CA GLU A 51 -5.43 16.61 0.86
C GLU A 51 -4.34 17.68 1.03
N LYS A 52 -3.10 17.40 0.62
CA LYS A 52 -1.99 18.37 0.63
C LYS A 52 -2.16 19.49 -0.39
N ASN A 53 -2.74 19.21 -1.55
CA ASN A 53 -2.97 20.20 -2.61
C ASN A 53 -4.02 21.24 -2.20
N GLY A 54 -5.08 20.78 -1.54
CA GLY A 54 -6.24 21.60 -1.21
C GLY A 54 -7.27 21.69 -2.35
N PRO A 55 -8.20 22.66 -2.29
CA PRO A 55 -9.40 22.67 -3.11
C PRO A 55 -9.18 23.03 -4.60
N ASP A 56 -8.13 23.81 -4.92
CA ASP A 56 -7.87 24.33 -6.27
C ASP A 56 -6.89 23.43 -7.05
N ILE A 57 -7.10 22.10 -6.97
CA ILE A 57 -6.21 21.11 -7.54
C ILE A 57 -6.27 21.07 -9.08
N THR A 58 -5.09 20.98 -9.70
CA THR A 58 -4.90 20.70 -11.13
C THR A 58 -4.08 19.42 -11.31
N THR A 59 -3.97 18.92 -12.54
CA THR A 59 -3.11 17.77 -12.85
C THR A 59 -1.65 18.08 -12.53
N GLU A 60 -1.16 19.26 -12.93
CA GLU A 60 0.23 19.68 -12.75
C GLU A 60 0.57 19.85 -11.26
N SER A 61 -0.28 20.56 -10.51
CA SER A 61 -0.08 20.74 -9.07
C SER A 61 -0.16 19.43 -8.30
N LEU A 62 -0.98 18.46 -8.75
CA LEU A 62 -1.02 17.11 -8.16
C LEU A 62 0.29 16.36 -8.40
N VAL A 63 0.85 16.41 -9.62
CA VAL A 63 2.15 15.81 -9.95
C VAL A 63 3.24 16.43 -9.08
N GLU A 64 3.32 17.77 -9.03
CA GLU A 64 4.30 18.47 -8.20
C GLU A 64 4.17 18.09 -6.72
N THR A 65 2.95 17.92 -6.22
CA THR A 65 2.72 17.48 -4.84
C THR A 65 3.19 16.06 -4.61
N LEU A 66 2.86 15.11 -5.50
CA LEU A 66 3.33 13.73 -5.41
C LEU A 66 4.86 13.67 -5.43
N GLU A 67 5.52 14.39 -6.35
CA GLU A 67 6.98 14.47 -6.45
C GLU A 67 7.63 15.22 -5.27
N SER A 68 6.86 15.89 -4.40
CA SER A 68 7.36 16.52 -3.17
C SER A 68 7.22 15.62 -1.93
N MET A 69 6.53 14.49 -2.05
CA MET A 69 6.19 13.62 -0.92
C MET A 69 7.29 12.59 -0.64
N ASP A 70 8.45 13.04 -0.18
CA ASP A 70 9.61 12.19 0.14
C ASP A 70 9.39 11.27 1.37
N LYS A 71 8.37 11.56 2.18
CA LYS A 71 7.97 10.81 3.37
C LYS A 71 6.45 10.68 3.42
N ILE A 72 5.96 9.49 3.09
CA ILE A 72 4.55 9.15 3.08
C ILE A 72 4.30 8.10 4.17
N ASP A 73 3.35 8.39 5.07
CA ASP A 73 2.90 7.41 6.06
C ASP A 73 1.40 7.12 5.88
N VAL A 74 1.11 5.94 5.31
CA VAL A 74 -0.24 5.39 5.23
C VAL A 74 -0.48 4.27 6.25
N GLY A 75 0.47 4.02 7.15
CA GLY A 75 0.43 2.93 8.13
C GLY A 75 0.88 1.57 7.59
N LEU A 76 1.64 1.56 6.48
CA LEU A 76 2.20 0.34 5.87
C LEU A 76 3.37 -0.24 6.69
N GLY A 77 4.01 0.58 7.52
CA GLY A 77 5.11 0.16 8.40
C GLY A 77 6.48 0.05 7.72
N VAL A 78 6.60 0.52 6.48
CA VAL A 78 7.86 0.69 5.74
C VAL A 78 7.95 2.11 5.19
N PRO A 79 9.16 2.64 4.94
CA PRO A 79 9.32 3.95 4.32
C PRO A 79 8.67 3.97 2.94
N LEU A 80 7.90 5.03 2.68
CA LEU A 80 7.35 5.33 1.37
C LEU A 80 7.73 6.76 1.00
N GLY A 81 8.00 7.01 -0.28
CA GLY A 81 8.33 8.35 -0.76
C GLY A 81 8.35 8.44 -2.27
N LEU A 82 7.97 9.59 -2.79
CA LEU A 82 8.03 9.95 -4.20
C LEU A 82 8.85 11.23 -4.33
N SER A 83 9.65 11.32 -5.39
CA SER A 83 10.47 12.47 -5.73
C SER A 83 10.48 12.71 -7.24
N GLN A 84 11.06 13.82 -7.70
CA GLN A 84 11.26 14.06 -9.13
C GLN A 84 12.18 13.02 -9.79
N GLU A 85 13.05 12.39 -9.01
CA GLU A 85 14.02 11.41 -9.49
C GLU A 85 13.58 9.96 -9.25
N ASP A 86 12.66 9.71 -8.30
CA ASP A 86 12.18 8.39 -7.93
C ASP A 86 10.65 8.36 -7.82
N HIS A 87 10.02 7.75 -8.83
CA HIS A 87 8.57 7.61 -8.92
C HIS A 87 8.08 6.26 -8.37
N GLN A 88 8.96 5.47 -7.73
CA GLN A 88 8.61 4.20 -7.08
C GLN A 88 8.44 4.39 -5.57
N ALA A 89 7.19 4.57 -5.13
CA ALA A 89 6.89 4.89 -3.73
C ALA A 89 7.43 3.88 -2.70
N CYS A 90 7.46 2.59 -3.06
CA CYS A 90 7.79 1.50 -2.16
C CYS A 90 8.90 0.63 -2.73
N HIS A 91 9.96 0.44 -1.94
CA HIS A 91 11.08 -0.45 -2.27
C HIS A 91 11.06 -1.76 -1.48
N ALA A 92 10.05 -1.96 -0.63
CA ALA A 92 9.89 -3.18 0.14
C ALA A 92 9.25 -4.31 -0.69
N VAL A 93 9.67 -5.54 -0.41
CA VAL A 93 9.06 -6.76 -0.95
C VAL A 93 8.61 -7.67 0.19
N TRP A 94 7.48 -8.33 0.02
CA TRP A 94 6.97 -9.32 0.99
C TRP A 94 7.12 -10.71 0.41
N LEU A 95 7.88 -11.56 1.11
CA LEU A 95 8.10 -12.94 0.71
C LEU A 95 7.03 -13.86 1.31
N ARG A 96 6.57 -14.80 0.49
CA ARG A 96 5.64 -15.85 0.89
C ARG A 96 6.18 -17.22 0.54
N LYS A 97 5.93 -18.19 1.41
CA LYS A 97 6.31 -19.59 1.22
C LYS A 97 5.07 -20.42 1.01
N LEU A 98 5.13 -21.34 0.04
CA LEU A 98 4.12 -22.39 -0.09
C LEU A 98 4.42 -23.47 0.97
N ASP A 99 3.46 -23.74 1.84
CA ASP A 99 3.57 -24.80 2.84
C ASP A 99 3.29 -26.19 2.24
N THR A 100 3.37 -27.23 3.07
CA THR A 100 3.18 -28.63 2.64
C THR A 100 1.74 -28.96 2.25
N VAL A 101 0.77 -28.08 2.50
CA VAL A 101 -0.64 -28.23 2.12
C VAL A 101 -1.04 -27.26 1.01
N CYS A 102 -0.06 -26.74 0.26
CA CYS A 102 -0.25 -25.82 -0.85
C CYS A 102 -0.93 -24.50 -0.46
N LYS A 103 -0.74 -24.02 0.78
CA LYS A 103 -1.15 -22.69 1.22
C LYS A 103 0.04 -21.75 1.30
N PHE A 104 -0.16 -20.49 0.91
CA PHE A 104 0.87 -19.47 1.07
C PHE A 104 0.88 -18.95 2.51
N VAL A 105 2.01 -19.09 3.20
CA VAL A 105 2.29 -18.55 4.52
C VAL A 105 3.34 -17.44 4.44
N ASP A 106 3.27 -16.48 5.36
CA ASP A 106 4.24 -15.40 5.44
C ASP A 106 5.63 -15.91 5.77
N PHE A 107 6.61 -15.37 5.06
CA PHE A 107 8.01 -15.68 5.26
C PHE A 107 8.78 -14.37 5.36
N THR A 108 8.85 -13.78 6.55
CA THR A 108 9.48 -12.48 6.73
C THR A 108 11.00 -12.63 6.78
N GLN A 109 11.69 -12.28 5.70
CA GLN A 109 13.08 -11.82 5.77
C GLN A 109 13.19 -10.53 4.96
N ILE A 110 13.29 -9.40 5.66
CA ILE A 110 13.44 -8.06 5.06
C ILE A 110 14.93 -7.73 5.08
N THR A 111 15.54 -7.62 3.91
CA THR A 111 16.80 -6.89 3.64
C THR A 111 16.88 -6.76 2.12
N ARG A 112 17.17 -5.61 1.51
CA ARG A 112 17.92 -4.42 1.94
C ARG A 112 17.33 -3.20 1.25
#